data_AF-A0A534UND6-F1
#
_entry.id   AF-A0A534UND6-F1
#
_cell.length_a   1.000
_cell.length_b   1.000
_cell.length_c   1.000
_cell.angle_alpha   90.00
_cell.angle_beta   90.00
_cell.angle_gamma   90.00
#
_symmetry.space_group_name_H-M   'P 1'
#
loop_
_entity.id
_entity.type
_entity.pdbx_description
1 polymer ?
#
loop_
_entity_poly.entity_id
_entity_poly.type
_entity_poly.pdbx_seq_one_letter_code
_entity_poly.pdbx_strand_id
1 'polypeptide(L)'
;MCEACTEIDTRFEAVAKAAAPLGSRLPRVRDPVLGGWIAKQMHALLRNITAGHCALDVVIGEGLDALNVGRRAMDLSYSNIGDYAREELGINASTATKMARLARRLRDRPLVREAVRQGELTARKAEIIAPVAVGDDQARWILIGKAETVRSLNARVKAPADPDEEKWVNLCADVSPEQLSTLDEGLRLAGVIVGATATKMQRLNAWAEEFQSSHPAPPDERADDVLFIAEDDLEPLKKHLEDENRQWAGLAAVQPLKTPHSNEEIDPWRIHAELKQHLEKRTRWDEVFGHVATLFKQSRAWEHLGFASFGHYCEEQLGMAERTVMQRIALERSLSRIPLLRRALREKRISYEKARIIARHAQGEEVQGWIEKAETMTCVALRRAMQDKDEAQMCARGTFSAWMTVSVAEVVKAAFRAARAAAKRWLSAGECLVALAEHFIETWRAQLKQANTLQRRVRARDKHFCQVPGCSRAAVHAHHIKPRSQGGSDDPENLISLCAAHHLFGIHGGRMRVTGTAPDKLVWEFGLRRSYVAA
;
A
#
# COMPACT_ATOMS: atom_id res chain seq x y z
N MET A 1 -20.45 24.48 9.00
CA MET A 1 -20.00 23.09 9.14
C MET A 1 -21.21 22.17 8.99
N CYS A 2 -21.12 21.09 8.21
CA CYS A 2 -22.22 20.13 8.03
C CYS A 2 -22.50 19.35 9.32
N GLU A 3 -23.76 19.02 9.61
CA GLU A 3 -24.22 18.28 10.80
C GLU A 3 -23.46 16.96 11.02
N ALA A 4 -23.24 16.18 9.96
CA ALA A 4 -22.46 14.93 10.01
C ALA A 4 -21.01 15.14 10.45
N CYS A 5 -20.39 16.26 10.07
CA CYS A 5 -19.04 16.60 10.52
C CYS A 5 -18.99 16.87 12.02
N THR A 6 -20.01 17.52 12.58
CA THR A 6 -20.13 17.78 14.02
C THR A 6 -20.34 16.47 14.77
N GLU A 7 -21.21 15.58 14.28
CA GLU A 7 -21.46 14.28 14.90
C GLU A 7 -20.19 13.42 14.99
N ILE A 8 -19.38 13.39 13.94
CA ILE A 8 -18.08 12.70 13.92
C ILE A 8 -17.14 13.29 14.99
N ASP A 9 -17.04 14.61 15.08
CA ASP A 9 -16.14 15.27 16.04
C ASP A 9 -16.59 15.02 17.49
N THR A 10 -17.89 15.12 17.78
CA THR A 10 -18.44 14.82 19.12
C THR A 10 -18.22 13.34 19.50
N ARG A 11 -18.41 12.41 18.56
CA ARG A 11 -18.16 10.99 18.83
C ARG A 11 -16.67 10.73 19.09
N PHE A 12 -15.78 11.39 18.36
CA PHE A 12 -14.34 11.29 18.58
C PHE A 12 -13.97 11.70 20.01
N GLU A 13 -14.47 12.85 20.49
CA GLU A 13 -14.17 13.35 21.84
C GLU A 13 -14.61 12.37 22.93
N ALA A 14 -15.79 11.76 22.79
CA ALA A 14 -16.28 10.75 23.72
C ALA A 14 -15.37 9.50 23.74
N VAL A 15 -14.96 9.03 22.56
CA VAL A 15 -14.06 7.87 22.43
C VAL A 15 -12.67 8.17 22.98
N ALA A 16 -12.10 9.34 22.66
CA ALA A 16 -10.79 9.75 23.15
C ALA A 16 -10.79 9.85 24.68
N LYS A 17 -11.86 10.43 25.28
CA LYS A 17 -12.04 10.50 26.73
C LYS A 17 -12.15 9.11 27.36
N ALA A 18 -12.87 8.19 26.74
CA ALA A 18 -13.03 6.83 27.23
C ALA A 18 -11.73 6.00 27.10
N ALA A 19 -10.92 6.27 26.09
CA ALA A 19 -9.63 5.61 25.88
C ALA A 19 -8.48 6.19 26.72
N ALA A 20 -8.58 7.46 27.16
CA ALA A 20 -7.52 8.15 27.89
C ALA A 20 -7.01 7.44 29.16
N PRO A 21 -7.85 6.77 29.98
CA PRO A 21 -7.38 6.04 31.16
C PRO A 21 -6.63 4.74 30.84
N LEU A 22 -6.66 4.27 29.60
CA LEU A 22 -6.00 3.02 29.21
C LEU A 22 -4.48 3.22 29.22
N GLY A 23 -3.80 2.54 30.14
CA GLY A 23 -2.35 2.50 30.20
C GLY A 23 -1.71 1.78 29.01
N SER A 24 -0.38 1.67 29.00
CA SER A 24 0.38 1.01 27.92
C SER A 24 0.25 -0.51 27.88
N ARG A 25 -0.26 -1.12 28.95
CA ARG A 25 -0.56 -2.56 29.07
C ARG A 25 -1.79 -2.77 29.94
N LEU A 26 -2.58 -3.77 29.61
CA LEU A 26 -3.64 -4.26 30.50
C LEU A 26 -3.09 -5.35 31.43
N PRO A 27 -3.57 -5.43 32.68
CA PRO A 27 -3.23 -6.54 33.57
C PRO A 27 -3.74 -7.86 32.97
N ARG A 28 -3.01 -8.95 33.21
CA ARG A 28 -3.44 -10.29 32.79
C ARG A 28 -4.62 -10.71 33.65
N VAL A 29 -5.81 -10.72 33.07
CA VAL A 29 -7.04 -11.15 33.76
C VAL A 29 -7.20 -12.65 33.59
N ARG A 30 -7.23 -13.39 34.71
CA ARG A 30 -7.48 -14.84 34.73
C ARG A 30 -8.96 -15.19 34.83
N ASP A 31 -9.77 -14.30 35.39
CA ASP A 31 -11.22 -14.46 35.49
C ASP A 31 -11.86 -14.32 34.09
N PRO A 32 -12.49 -15.38 33.55
CA PRO A 32 -13.13 -15.33 32.24
C PRO A 32 -14.25 -14.29 32.14
N VAL A 33 -14.97 -14.01 33.23
CA VAL A 33 -16.08 -13.05 33.24
C VAL A 33 -15.55 -11.63 33.09
N LEU A 34 -14.58 -11.25 33.93
CA LEU A 34 -13.92 -9.95 33.83
C LEU A 34 -13.17 -9.80 32.50
N GLY A 35 -12.50 -10.86 32.02
CA GLY A 35 -11.84 -10.86 30.72
C GLY A 35 -12.81 -10.60 29.56
N GLY A 36 -13.97 -11.26 29.59
CA GLY A 36 -15.06 -11.04 28.64
C GLY A 36 -15.65 -9.63 28.71
N TRP A 37 -15.83 -9.08 29.92
CA TRP A 37 -16.30 -7.70 30.09
C TRP A 37 -15.31 -6.69 29.49
N ILE A 38 -14.02 -6.80 29.80
CA ILE A 38 -12.97 -5.92 29.24
C ILE A 38 -12.95 -6.03 27.72
N ALA A 39 -12.98 -7.25 27.17
CA ALA A 39 -12.99 -7.47 25.74
C ALA A 39 -14.18 -6.80 25.05
N LYS A 40 -15.39 -6.85 25.66
CA LYS A 40 -16.58 -6.14 25.17
C LYS A 40 -16.42 -4.62 25.20
N GLN A 41 -15.82 -4.05 26.24
CA GLN A 41 -15.55 -2.61 26.32
C GLN A 41 -14.55 -2.16 25.25
N MET A 42 -13.46 -2.92 25.06
CA MET A 42 -12.47 -2.61 24.03
C MET A 42 -13.04 -2.77 22.62
N HIS A 43 -13.88 -3.79 22.41
CA HIS A 43 -14.63 -3.95 21.17
C HIS A 43 -15.52 -2.75 20.90
N ALA A 44 -16.30 -2.28 21.88
CA ALA A 44 -17.14 -1.09 21.73
C ALA A 44 -16.31 0.15 21.36
N LEU A 45 -15.15 0.36 21.98
CA LEU A 45 -14.22 1.44 21.59
C LEU A 45 -13.76 1.28 20.15
N LEU A 46 -13.26 0.10 19.76
CA LEU A 46 -12.79 -0.17 18.40
C LEU A 46 -13.91 0.04 17.37
N ARG A 47 -15.14 -0.39 17.66
CA ARG A 47 -16.30 -0.21 16.78
C ARG A 47 -16.66 1.26 16.59
N ASN A 48 -16.68 2.06 17.66
CA ASN A 48 -16.87 3.52 17.54
C ASN A 48 -15.76 4.17 16.72
N ILE A 49 -14.51 3.76 16.92
CA ILE A 49 -13.37 4.27 16.13
C ILE A 49 -13.52 3.91 14.66
N THR A 50 -13.85 2.65 14.35
CA THR A 50 -14.03 2.21 12.97
C THR A 50 -15.25 2.82 12.31
N ALA A 51 -16.31 3.16 13.05
CA ALA A 51 -17.45 3.90 12.50
C ALA A 51 -17.00 5.29 12.01
N GLY A 52 -16.18 5.99 12.81
CA GLY A 52 -15.57 7.26 12.41
C GLY A 52 -14.65 7.13 11.20
N HIS A 53 -13.80 6.09 11.17
CA HIS A 53 -12.98 5.79 9.98
C HIS A 53 -13.83 5.53 8.75
N CYS A 54 -14.85 4.68 8.84
CA CYS A 54 -15.69 4.31 7.70
C CYS A 54 -16.36 5.55 7.10
N ALA A 55 -16.95 6.41 7.94
CA ALA A 55 -17.58 7.64 7.49
C ALA A 55 -16.60 8.58 6.74
N LEU A 56 -15.36 8.69 7.23
CA LEU A 56 -14.33 9.51 6.60
C LEU A 56 -13.71 8.84 5.36
N ASP A 57 -13.52 7.52 5.37
CA ASP A 57 -12.94 6.75 4.28
C ASP A 57 -13.84 6.79 3.04
N VAL A 58 -15.16 6.80 3.22
CA VAL A 58 -16.12 6.92 2.12
C VAL A 58 -15.97 8.27 1.42
N VAL A 59 -16.00 9.39 2.16
CA VAL A 59 -15.87 10.73 1.55
C VAL A 59 -14.47 10.97 0.96
N ILE A 60 -13.42 10.42 1.58
CA ILE A 60 -12.06 10.45 1.01
C ILE A 60 -12.02 9.65 -0.29
N GLY A 61 -12.66 8.48 -0.35
CA GLY A 61 -12.78 7.68 -1.57
C GLY A 61 -13.51 8.41 -2.68
N GLU A 62 -14.60 9.11 -2.37
CA GLU A 62 -15.34 9.95 -3.32
C GLU A 62 -14.48 11.11 -3.85
N GLY A 63 -13.75 11.82 -2.98
CA GLY A 63 -12.84 12.89 -3.41
C GLY A 63 -11.65 12.38 -4.24
N LEU A 64 -11.07 11.23 -3.87
CA LEU A 64 -10.01 10.58 -4.66
C LEU A 64 -10.52 10.17 -6.05
N ASP A 65 -11.75 9.64 -6.14
CA ASP A 65 -12.34 9.32 -7.42
C ASP A 65 -12.64 10.57 -8.26
N ALA A 66 -13.10 11.65 -7.61
CA ALA A 66 -13.29 12.94 -8.27
C ALA A 66 -11.98 13.49 -8.84
N LEU A 67 -10.84 13.32 -8.17
CA LEU A 67 -9.51 13.68 -8.72
C LEU A 67 -9.06 12.77 -9.86
N ASN A 68 -9.58 11.55 -9.94
CA ASN A 68 -9.25 10.61 -11.01
C ASN A 68 -9.95 10.94 -12.33
N VAL A 69 -10.89 11.88 -12.33
CA VAL A 69 -11.59 12.35 -13.53
C VAL A 69 -10.70 13.31 -14.33
N GLY A 70 -10.52 13.03 -15.62
CA GLY A 70 -9.82 13.90 -16.55
C GLY A 70 -8.35 14.15 -16.17
N ARG A 71 -7.96 15.42 -16.05
CA ARG A 71 -6.59 15.87 -15.74
C ARG A 71 -6.46 16.44 -14.33
N ARG A 72 -7.47 16.31 -13.47
CA ARG A 72 -7.56 17.00 -12.17
C ARG A 72 -6.36 16.68 -11.25
N ALA A 73 -5.94 15.42 -11.16
CA ALA A 73 -4.72 15.07 -10.43
C ALA A 73 -3.45 15.74 -11.00
N MET A 74 -3.36 15.90 -12.33
CA MET A 74 -2.25 16.57 -13.00
C MET A 74 -2.29 18.09 -12.82
N ASP A 75 -3.48 18.69 -12.67
CA ASP A 75 -3.62 20.10 -12.30
C ASP A 75 -3.01 20.36 -10.90
N LEU A 76 -3.02 19.34 -10.03
CA LEU A 76 -2.28 19.30 -8.76
C LEU A 76 -0.82 18.81 -8.90
N SER A 77 -0.31 18.68 -10.13
CA SER A 77 1.06 18.22 -10.47
C SER A 77 1.34 16.72 -10.31
N TYR A 78 0.31 15.91 -10.05
CA TYR A 78 0.46 14.46 -9.86
C TYR A 78 0.08 13.66 -11.10
N SER A 79 0.88 12.64 -11.42
CA SER A 79 0.62 11.79 -12.60
C SER A 79 -0.58 10.86 -12.43
N ASN A 80 -0.97 10.59 -11.19
CA ASN A 80 -2.08 9.71 -10.81
C ASN A 80 -2.49 9.97 -9.35
N ILE A 81 -3.69 9.51 -8.97
CA ILE A 81 -4.23 9.69 -7.61
C ILE A 81 -3.44 8.94 -6.53
N GLY A 82 -2.70 7.89 -6.88
CA GLY A 82 -1.90 7.12 -5.92
C GLY A 82 -0.64 7.88 -5.46
N ASP A 83 0.02 8.58 -6.38
CA ASP A 83 1.12 9.49 -6.05
C ASP A 83 0.60 10.67 -5.22
N TYR A 84 -0.51 11.29 -5.65
CA TYR A 84 -1.19 12.33 -4.88
C TYR A 84 -1.52 11.87 -3.46
N ALA A 85 -2.21 10.74 -3.29
CA ALA A 85 -2.62 10.26 -1.98
C ALA A 85 -1.44 9.91 -1.07
N ARG A 86 -0.34 9.41 -1.64
CA ARG A 86 0.87 9.09 -0.87
C ARG A 86 1.58 10.34 -0.38
N GLU A 87 1.79 11.30 -1.26
CA GLU A 87 2.56 12.51 -0.96
C GLU A 87 1.73 13.52 -0.16
N GLU A 88 0.47 13.72 -0.53
CA GLU A 88 -0.41 14.70 0.11
C GLU A 88 -1.19 14.15 1.30
N LEU A 89 -1.67 12.90 1.21
CA LEU A 89 -2.58 12.36 2.22
C LEU A 89 -1.93 11.33 3.15
N GLY A 90 -0.69 10.91 2.90
CA GLY A 90 -0.05 9.83 3.66
C GLY A 90 -0.80 8.49 3.56
N ILE A 91 -1.66 8.32 2.56
CA ILE A 91 -2.41 7.09 2.28
C ILE A 91 -1.63 6.25 1.27
N ASN A 92 -1.55 4.95 1.48
CA ASN A 92 -0.89 4.07 0.52
C ASN A 92 -1.61 4.12 -0.86
N ALA A 93 -0.85 4.16 -1.94
CA ALA A 93 -1.39 4.29 -3.30
C ALA A 93 -2.38 3.18 -3.69
N SER A 94 -2.15 1.92 -3.27
CA SER A 94 -3.08 0.83 -3.56
C SER A 94 -4.38 1.02 -2.79
N THR A 95 -4.31 1.39 -1.50
CA THR A 95 -5.47 1.73 -0.67
C THR A 95 -6.28 2.87 -1.28
N ALA A 96 -5.63 3.98 -1.67
CA ALA A 96 -6.30 5.10 -2.33
C ALA A 96 -7.01 4.67 -3.63
N THR A 97 -6.37 3.81 -4.42
CA THR A 97 -6.95 3.25 -5.65
C THR A 97 -8.16 2.37 -5.35
N LYS A 98 -8.11 1.54 -4.30
CA LYS A 98 -9.25 0.72 -3.83
C LYS A 98 -10.43 1.61 -3.42
N MET A 99 -10.18 2.63 -2.60
CA MET A 99 -11.19 3.59 -2.14
C MET A 99 -11.86 4.30 -3.33
N ALA A 100 -11.08 4.85 -4.26
CA ALA A 100 -11.61 5.52 -5.46
C ALA A 100 -12.40 4.56 -6.37
N ARG A 101 -11.92 3.32 -6.52
CA ARG A 101 -12.62 2.28 -7.29
C ARG A 101 -13.96 1.89 -6.67
N LEU A 102 -14.03 1.75 -5.36
CA LEU A 102 -15.28 1.50 -4.65
C LEU A 102 -16.25 2.68 -4.85
N ALA A 103 -15.80 3.91 -4.60
CA ALA A 103 -16.63 5.11 -4.78
C ALA A 103 -17.20 5.20 -6.21
N ARG A 104 -16.38 4.97 -7.24
CA ARG A 104 -16.82 4.89 -8.64
C ARG A 104 -17.87 3.80 -8.86
N ARG A 105 -17.66 2.59 -8.34
CA ARG A 105 -18.64 1.48 -8.49
C ARG A 105 -19.97 1.78 -7.80
N LEU A 106 -19.95 2.49 -6.68
CA LEU A 106 -21.15 2.85 -5.94
C LEU A 106 -21.96 3.97 -6.60
N ARG A 107 -21.40 4.73 -7.55
CA ARG A 107 -22.18 5.74 -8.31
C ARG A 107 -23.37 5.13 -9.05
N ASP A 108 -23.18 3.96 -9.65
CA ASP A 108 -24.24 3.25 -10.39
C ASP A 108 -25.12 2.37 -9.47
N ARG A 109 -24.93 2.48 -8.15
CA ARG A 109 -25.62 1.69 -7.11
C ARG A 109 -26.09 2.61 -5.98
N PRO A 110 -27.03 3.53 -6.26
CA PRO A 110 -27.39 4.59 -5.33
C PRO A 110 -27.90 4.08 -3.98
N LEU A 111 -28.62 2.95 -3.95
CA LEU A 111 -29.12 2.38 -2.70
C LEU A 111 -27.99 1.81 -1.85
N VAL A 112 -27.02 1.12 -2.47
CA VAL A 112 -25.84 0.60 -1.75
C VAL A 112 -24.96 1.75 -1.27
N ARG A 113 -24.77 2.77 -2.11
CA ARG A 113 -24.03 3.99 -1.75
C ARG A 113 -24.65 4.68 -0.56
N GLU A 114 -25.98 4.80 -0.53
CA GLU A 114 -26.68 5.44 0.57
C GLU A 114 -26.61 4.61 1.86
N ALA A 115 -26.78 3.29 1.78
CA ALA A 115 -26.59 2.39 2.93
C ALA A 115 -25.18 2.52 3.53
N VAL A 116 -24.14 2.67 2.70
CA VAL A 116 -22.77 2.93 3.15
C VAL A 116 -22.64 4.31 3.78
N ARG A 117 -23.23 5.35 3.18
CA ARG A 117 -23.19 6.73 3.69
C ARG A 117 -23.89 6.87 5.05
N GLN A 118 -24.99 6.15 5.26
CA GLN A 118 -25.69 6.10 6.54
C GLN A 118 -24.98 5.21 7.58
N GLY A 119 -23.88 4.54 7.20
CA GLY A 119 -23.15 3.61 8.06
C GLY A 119 -23.89 2.31 8.34
N GLU A 120 -24.99 2.05 7.63
CA GLU A 120 -25.78 0.82 7.73
C GLU A 120 -25.08 -0.39 7.12
N LEU A 121 -24.18 -0.14 6.16
CA LEU A 121 -23.33 -1.14 5.53
C LEU A 121 -21.87 -0.68 5.57
N THR A 122 -20.94 -1.57 5.93
CA THR A 122 -19.51 -1.25 5.89
C THR A 122 -18.99 -1.19 4.45
N ALA A 123 -17.95 -0.39 4.20
CA ALA A 123 -17.30 -0.34 2.89
C ALA A 123 -16.85 -1.73 2.40
N ARG A 124 -16.33 -2.58 3.29
CA ARG A 124 -15.94 -3.96 2.96
C ARG A 124 -17.13 -4.81 2.50
N LYS A 125 -18.27 -4.76 3.19
CA LYS A 125 -19.48 -5.48 2.75
C LYS A 125 -20.00 -4.93 1.42
N ALA A 126 -19.94 -3.62 1.24
CA ALA A 126 -20.30 -2.98 -0.03
C ALA A 126 -19.39 -3.42 -1.19
N GLU A 127 -18.08 -3.56 -0.97
CA GLU A 127 -17.14 -4.12 -1.96
C GLU A 127 -17.53 -5.52 -2.42
N ILE A 128 -17.94 -6.38 -1.47
CA ILE A 128 -18.32 -7.77 -1.73
C ILE A 128 -19.62 -7.84 -2.52
N ILE A 129 -20.64 -7.07 -2.13
CA ILE A 129 -21.94 -7.15 -2.82
C ILE A 129 -21.99 -6.31 -4.10
N ALA A 130 -21.13 -5.30 -4.28
CA ALA A 130 -21.19 -4.41 -5.44
C ALA A 130 -21.22 -5.15 -6.81
N PRO A 131 -20.46 -6.23 -7.05
CA PRO A 131 -20.56 -6.98 -8.31
C PRO A 131 -21.95 -7.54 -8.62
N VAL A 132 -22.75 -7.88 -7.60
CA VAL A 132 -24.05 -8.56 -7.73
C VAL A 132 -25.26 -7.68 -7.38
N ALA A 133 -25.06 -6.60 -6.63
CA ALA A 133 -26.08 -5.64 -6.23
C ALA A 133 -26.29 -4.59 -7.34
N VAL A 134 -26.96 -4.98 -8.42
CA VAL A 134 -27.21 -4.14 -9.60
C VAL A 134 -28.71 -3.97 -9.82
N GLY A 135 -29.16 -2.79 -10.26
CA GLY A 135 -30.58 -2.52 -10.52
C GLY A 135 -31.43 -2.71 -9.26
N ASP A 136 -32.56 -3.40 -9.41
CA ASP A 136 -33.54 -3.61 -8.33
C ASP A 136 -33.06 -4.58 -7.24
N ASP A 137 -32.04 -5.40 -7.54
CA ASP A 137 -31.47 -6.37 -6.58
C ASP A 137 -30.67 -5.70 -5.44
N GLN A 138 -30.39 -4.40 -5.53
CA GLN A 138 -29.66 -3.67 -4.49
C GLN A 138 -30.32 -3.79 -3.12
N ALA A 139 -31.64 -3.63 -3.02
CA ALA A 139 -32.36 -3.67 -1.75
C ALA A 139 -32.22 -5.03 -1.06
N ARG A 140 -32.33 -6.12 -1.84
CA ARG A 140 -32.13 -7.50 -1.36
C ARG A 140 -30.71 -7.69 -0.83
N TRP A 141 -29.69 -7.26 -1.58
CA TRP A 141 -28.30 -7.42 -1.15
C TRP A 141 -27.92 -6.54 0.04
N ILE A 142 -28.55 -5.38 0.22
CA ILE A 142 -28.38 -4.56 1.43
C ILE A 142 -28.93 -5.28 2.65
N LEU A 143 -30.13 -5.89 2.55
CA LEU A 143 -30.71 -6.67 3.65
C LEU A 143 -29.82 -7.86 4.03
N ILE A 144 -29.35 -8.62 3.03
CA ILE A 144 -28.40 -9.72 3.25
C ILE A 144 -27.11 -9.18 3.88
N GLY A 145 -26.56 -8.08 3.36
CA GLY A 145 -25.35 -7.43 3.86
C GLY A 145 -25.45 -6.97 5.32
N LYS A 146 -26.62 -6.50 5.75
CA LYS A 146 -26.88 -6.10 7.14
C LYS A 146 -26.87 -7.29 8.10
N ALA A 147 -27.41 -8.43 7.66
CA ALA A 147 -27.58 -9.60 8.50
C ALA A 147 -26.34 -10.51 8.52
N GLU A 148 -25.70 -10.75 7.38
CA GLU A 148 -24.68 -11.79 7.23
C GLU A 148 -23.26 -11.32 7.58
N THR A 149 -22.38 -12.27 7.93
CA THR A 149 -20.94 -12.05 8.12
C THR A 149 -20.23 -11.76 6.80
N VAL A 150 -19.05 -11.16 6.85
CA VAL A 150 -18.19 -10.93 5.67
C VAL A 150 -17.85 -12.27 5.02
N ARG A 151 -17.54 -13.30 5.81
CA ARG A 151 -17.31 -14.68 5.37
C ARG A 151 -18.52 -15.27 4.63
N SER A 152 -19.72 -15.20 5.22
CA SER A 152 -20.95 -15.70 4.59
C SER A 152 -21.26 -14.96 3.29
N LEU A 153 -21.08 -13.63 3.27
CA LEU A 153 -21.25 -12.84 2.06
C LEU A 153 -20.27 -13.24 0.96
N ASN A 154 -18.99 -13.46 1.29
CA ASN A 154 -18.00 -13.95 0.31
C ASN A 154 -18.34 -15.34 -0.21
N ALA A 155 -18.84 -16.25 0.64
CA ALA A 155 -19.26 -17.58 0.19
C ALA A 155 -20.50 -17.51 -0.74
N ARG A 156 -21.40 -16.54 -0.49
CA ARG A 156 -22.62 -16.33 -1.27
C ARG A 156 -22.34 -15.62 -2.59
N VAL A 157 -21.49 -14.59 -2.56
CA VAL A 157 -21.04 -13.88 -3.75
C VAL A 157 -19.92 -14.71 -4.37
N LYS A 158 -20.25 -15.53 -5.37
CA LYS A 158 -19.26 -16.26 -6.21
C LYS A 158 -18.43 -15.31 -7.09
N ALA A 159 -17.97 -14.20 -6.55
CA ALA A 159 -17.03 -13.32 -7.21
C ALA A 159 -15.67 -14.04 -7.27
N PRO A 160 -14.92 -13.89 -8.37
CA PRO A 160 -13.54 -14.33 -8.41
C PRO A 160 -12.76 -13.68 -7.26
N ALA A 161 -11.86 -14.44 -6.63
CA ALA A 161 -11.00 -13.96 -5.55
C ALA A 161 -10.25 -12.69 -5.98
N ASP A 162 -10.10 -11.72 -5.06
CA ASP A 162 -9.31 -10.52 -5.33
C ASP A 162 -7.85 -10.95 -5.54
N PRO A 163 -7.21 -10.63 -6.68
CA PRO A 163 -5.79 -10.90 -6.91
C PRO A 163 -4.89 -10.33 -5.80
N ASP A 164 -5.34 -9.30 -5.08
CA ASP A 164 -4.60 -8.69 -3.97
C ASP A 164 -4.62 -9.52 -2.66
N GLU A 165 -5.39 -10.61 -2.57
CA GLU A 165 -5.51 -11.50 -1.40
C GLU A 165 -4.50 -12.66 -1.41
N GLU A 166 -3.62 -12.73 -2.40
CA GLU A 166 -2.61 -13.79 -2.49
C GLU A 166 -1.63 -13.78 -1.30
N LYS A 167 -1.32 -14.96 -0.74
CA LYS A 167 -0.35 -15.12 0.35
C LYS A 167 1.05 -14.74 -0.11
N TRP A 168 1.81 -14.12 0.80
CA TRP A 168 3.19 -13.70 0.57
C TRP A 168 4.16 -14.57 1.35
N VAL A 169 5.25 -14.96 0.69
CA VAL A 169 6.38 -15.68 1.29
C VAL A 169 7.66 -14.88 1.07
N ASN A 170 8.65 -15.09 1.92
CA ASN A 170 9.96 -14.45 1.78
C ASN A 170 11.01 -15.50 1.40
N LEU A 171 11.63 -15.30 0.23
CA LEU A 171 12.83 -16.05 -0.15
C LEU A 171 14.03 -15.38 0.50
N CYS A 172 14.81 -16.14 1.27
CA CYS A 172 16.11 -15.73 1.78
C CYS A 172 17.16 -16.76 1.36
N ALA A 173 18.28 -16.30 0.83
CA ALA A 173 19.38 -17.16 0.41
C ALA A 173 20.73 -16.51 0.73
N ASP A 174 21.69 -17.32 1.17
CA ASP A 174 23.08 -16.89 1.32
C ASP A 174 23.73 -16.88 -0.07
N VAL A 175 24.44 -15.79 -0.38
CA VAL A 175 25.08 -15.55 -1.67
C VAL A 175 26.44 -14.91 -1.42
N SER A 176 27.49 -15.42 -2.09
CA SER A 176 28.82 -14.85 -1.92
C SER A 176 28.88 -13.39 -2.42
N PRO A 177 29.74 -12.52 -1.87
CA PRO A 177 29.88 -11.15 -2.33
C PRO A 177 30.15 -11.01 -3.83
N GLU A 178 30.94 -11.94 -4.41
CA GLU A 178 31.24 -11.96 -5.84
C GLU A 178 29.99 -12.28 -6.67
N GLN A 179 29.18 -13.23 -6.21
CA GLN A 179 27.94 -13.66 -6.86
C GLN A 179 26.82 -12.63 -6.77
N LEU A 180 26.81 -11.76 -5.75
CA LEU A 180 25.84 -10.68 -5.63
C LEU A 180 25.90 -9.73 -6.84
N SER A 181 27.09 -9.46 -7.37
CA SER A 181 27.25 -8.61 -8.55
C SER A 181 26.54 -9.16 -9.79
N THR A 182 26.52 -10.49 -9.94
CA THR A 182 25.78 -11.18 -11.01
C THR A 182 24.27 -11.04 -10.81
N LEU A 183 23.79 -11.18 -9.58
CA LEU A 183 22.35 -10.98 -9.28
C LEU A 183 21.92 -9.53 -9.52
N ASP A 184 22.74 -8.55 -9.13
CA ASP A 184 22.48 -7.13 -9.36
C ASP A 184 22.41 -6.80 -10.86
N GLU A 185 23.33 -7.35 -11.65
CA GLU A 185 23.32 -7.19 -13.10
C GLU A 185 22.09 -7.85 -13.75
N GLY A 186 21.72 -9.06 -13.30
CA GLY A 186 20.52 -9.73 -13.76
C GLY A 186 19.26 -8.91 -13.42
N LEU A 187 19.22 -8.29 -12.24
CA LEU A 187 18.05 -7.55 -11.74
C LEU A 187 17.95 -6.24 -12.53
N ARG A 188 19.09 -5.64 -12.84
CA ARG A 188 19.19 -4.48 -13.72
C ARG A 188 18.67 -4.80 -15.12
N LEU A 189 19.12 -5.88 -15.76
CA LEU A 189 18.65 -6.28 -17.11
C LEU A 189 17.16 -6.64 -17.11
N ALA A 190 16.67 -7.39 -16.13
CA ALA A 190 15.25 -7.69 -15.98
C ALA A 190 14.43 -6.40 -15.80
N GLY A 191 14.95 -5.40 -15.07
CA GLY A 191 14.33 -4.08 -14.97
C GLY A 191 14.26 -3.32 -16.30
N VAL A 192 15.15 -3.58 -17.26
CA VAL A 192 15.06 -3.00 -18.60
C VAL A 192 13.95 -3.67 -19.43
N ILE A 193 13.77 -4.98 -19.30
CA ILE A 193 12.78 -5.76 -20.05
C ILE A 193 11.37 -5.60 -19.46
N VAL A 194 11.21 -5.88 -18.16
CA VAL A 194 9.91 -5.83 -17.47
C VAL A 194 9.49 -4.38 -17.21
N GLY A 195 10.46 -3.48 -17.03
CA GLY A 195 10.26 -2.05 -16.79
C GLY A 195 10.86 -1.59 -15.47
N ALA A 196 11.27 -0.31 -15.42
CA ALA A 196 12.04 0.22 -14.30
C ALA A 196 11.31 0.15 -12.93
N THR A 197 9.98 0.19 -12.95
CA THR A 197 9.13 0.07 -11.77
C THR A 197 8.87 -1.38 -11.33
N ALA A 198 9.38 -2.38 -12.08
CA ALA A 198 9.19 -3.78 -11.76
C ALA A 198 9.81 -4.12 -10.40
N THR A 199 9.04 -4.78 -9.55
CA THR A 199 9.47 -5.23 -8.23
C THR A 199 10.50 -6.35 -8.33
N LYS A 200 11.24 -6.58 -7.24
CA LYS A 200 12.20 -7.70 -7.16
C LYS A 200 11.54 -9.06 -7.46
N MET A 201 10.30 -9.26 -6.98
CA MET A 201 9.45 -10.41 -7.32
C MET A 201 9.23 -10.54 -8.83
N GLN A 202 8.80 -9.48 -9.51
CA GLN A 202 8.51 -9.52 -10.95
C GLN A 202 9.78 -9.79 -11.78
N ARG A 203 10.92 -9.25 -11.35
CA ARG A 203 12.22 -9.49 -12.01
C ARG A 203 12.69 -10.94 -11.82
N LEU A 204 12.52 -11.50 -10.61
CA LEU A 204 12.80 -12.91 -10.34
C LEU A 204 11.88 -13.85 -11.10
N ASN A 205 10.59 -13.50 -11.21
CA ASN A 205 9.64 -14.26 -12.02
C ASN A 205 10.09 -14.32 -13.48
N ALA A 206 10.53 -13.20 -14.04
CA ALA A 206 11.07 -13.16 -15.41
C ALA A 206 12.31 -14.04 -15.59
N TRP A 207 13.23 -14.09 -14.61
CA TRP A 207 14.36 -15.02 -14.67
C TRP A 207 13.90 -16.47 -14.65
N ALA A 208 12.95 -16.80 -13.78
CA ALA A 208 12.44 -18.15 -13.62
C ALA A 208 11.70 -18.64 -14.88
N GLU A 209 10.83 -17.80 -15.45
CA GLU A 209 10.13 -18.07 -16.72
C GLU A 209 11.11 -18.25 -17.88
N GLU A 210 12.11 -17.36 -18.01
CA GLU A 210 13.13 -17.47 -19.05
C GLU A 210 13.93 -18.77 -18.91
N PHE A 211 14.36 -19.12 -17.70
CA PHE A 211 15.14 -20.33 -17.48
C PHE A 211 14.33 -21.59 -17.81
N GLN A 212 13.06 -21.64 -17.37
CA GLN A 212 12.18 -22.77 -17.64
C GLN A 212 11.85 -22.94 -19.12
N SER A 213 11.82 -21.83 -19.88
CA SER A 213 11.62 -21.91 -21.33
C SER A 213 12.73 -22.69 -22.04
N SER A 214 13.95 -22.67 -21.50
CA SER A 214 15.13 -23.36 -22.03
C SER A 214 15.42 -24.68 -21.32
N HIS A 215 14.93 -24.86 -20.09
CA HIS A 215 15.20 -26.01 -19.23
C HIS A 215 13.90 -26.52 -18.59
N PRO A 216 13.22 -27.52 -19.19
CA PRO A 216 12.01 -28.08 -18.60
C PRO A 216 12.34 -28.72 -17.24
N ALA A 217 11.57 -28.37 -16.21
CA ALA A 217 11.74 -28.95 -14.89
C ALA A 217 11.39 -30.46 -14.92
N PRO A 218 12.23 -31.33 -14.34
CA PRO A 218 11.88 -32.74 -14.22
C PRO A 218 10.61 -32.93 -13.36
N PRO A 219 9.84 -34.01 -13.59
CA PRO A 219 8.73 -34.37 -12.72
C PRO A 219 9.21 -34.57 -11.27
N ASP A 220 8.33 -34.23 -10.33
CA ASP A 220 8.62 -34.00 -8.92
C ASP A 220 9.00 -35.30 -8.16
N GLU A 221 10.22 -35.81 -8.33
CA GLU A 221 10.68 -37.06 -7.68
C GLU A 221 11.45 -36.84 -6.38
N ARG A 222 11.71 -35.58 -5.98
CA ARG A 222 12.29 -35.25 -4.67
C ARG A 222 11.63 -33.99 -4.13
N ALA A 223 10.54 -34.19 -3.40
CA ALA A 223 9.81 -33.16 -2.70
C ALA A 223 10.76 -32.27 -1.87
N ASP A 224 10.66 -30.98 -2.13
CA ASP A 224 11.46 -29.89 -1.57
C ASP A 224 11.48 -29.85 -0.02
N ASP A 225 12.60 -29.39 0.55
CA ASP A 225 12.77 -28.90 1.94
C ASP A 225 11.87 -27.67 2.27
N VAL A 226 10.84 -27.40 1.47
CA VAL A 226 9.90 -26.31 1.72
C VAL A 226 8.66 -26.89 2.36
N LEU A 227 8.72 -27.01 3.69
CA LEU A 227 7.54 -27.10 4.54
C LEU A 227 6.71 -25.83 4.32
N PHE A 228 5.79 -25.86 3.35
CA PHE A 228 4.59 -25.07 3.51
C PHE A 228 3.82 -25.71 4.64
N ILE A 229 3.98 -25.16 5.84
CA ILE A 229 2.99 -25.33 6.88
C ILE A 229 1.70 -24.80 6.25
N ALA A 230 0.78 -25.71 5.93
CA ALA A 230 -0.59 -25.33 5.63
C ALA A 230 -1.01 -24.44 6.80
N GLU A 231 -1.30 -23.17 6.49
CA GLU A 231 -1.90 -22.26 7.47
C GLU A 231 -3.05 -23.05 8.08
N ASP A 232 -3.04 -23.25 9.41
CA ASP A 232 -4.08 -24.02 10.10
C ASP A 232 -5.42 -23.62 9.48
N ASP A 233 -6.12 -24.57 8.85
CA ASP A 233 -7.38 -24.27 8.18
C ASP A 233 -8.39 -23.92 9.27
N LEU A 234 -8.48 -22.62 9.58
CA LEU A 234 -9.36 -22.08 10.59
C LEU A 234 -10.79 -21.98 10.06
N GLU A 235 -11.07 -22.29 8.79
CA GLU A 235 -12.40 -22.10 8.20
C GLU A 235 -13.50 -22.90 8.91
N PRO A 236 -13.31 -24.18 9.28
CA PRO A 236 -14.29 -24.92 10.09
C PRO A 236 -14.53 -24.26 11.46
N LEU A 237 -13.46 -23.77 12.10
CA LEU A 237 -13.55 -23.11 13.40
C LEU A 237 -14.24 -21.74 13.31
N LYS A 238 -13.93 -20.94 12.28
CA LYS A 238 -14.60 -19.66 12.01
C LYS A 238 -16.10 -19.87 11.87
N LYS A 239 -16.52 -20.81 11.02
CA LYS A 239 -17.93 -21.16 10.82
C LYS A 239 -18.59 -21.64 12.11
N HIS A 240 -17.95 -22.57 12.83
CA HIS A 240 -18.50 -23.09 14.09
C HIS A 240 -18.73 -21.99 15.12
N LEU A 241 -17.75 -21.09 15.31
CA LEU A 241 -17.86 -19.98 16.25
C LEU A 241 -18.90 -18.94 15.81
N GLU A 242 -19.06 -18.68 14.51
CA GLU A 242 -20.16 -17.84 14.00
C GLU A 242 -21.53 -18.44 14.37
N ASP A 243 -21.71 -19.74 14.17
CA ASP A 243 -22.97 -20.43 14.46
C ASP A 243 -23.25 -20.48 15.97
N GLU A 244 -22.24 -20.87 16.77
CA GLU A 244 -22.33 -20.93 18.24
C GLU A 244 -22.69 -19.57 18.85
N ASN A 245 -22.08 -18.50 18.34
CA ASN A 245 -22.30 -17.14 18.83
C ASN A 245 -23.46 -16.42 18.14
N ARG A 246 -24.25 -17.11 17.28
CA ARG A 246 -25.33 -16.52 16.46
C ARG A 246 -24.89 -15.21 15.78
N GLN A 247 -23.76 -15.29 15.08
CA GLN A 247 -23.10 -14.18 14.38
C GLN A 247 -22.81 -12.98 15.29
N TRP A 248 -22.53 -13.26 16.56
CA TRP A 248 -22.20 -12.28 17.59
C TRP A 248 -23.26 -11.18 17.79
N ALA A 249 -24.55 -11.50 17.57
CA ALA A 249 -25.66 -10.56 17.75
C ALA A 249 -25.70 -9.89 19.14
N GLY A 250 -25.06 -10.49 20.15
CA GLY A 250 -24.92 -9.97 21.51
C GLY A 250 -23.69 -9.06 21.75
N LEU A 251 -22.84 -8.81 20.76
CA LEU A 251 -21.79 -7.79 20.86
C LEU A 251 -22.39 -6.39 20.75
N ALA A 252 -21.75 -5.42 21.39
CA ALA A 252 -22.25 -4.06 21.47
C ALA A 252 -22.42 -3.44 20.06
N ALA A 253 -23.67 -3.29 19.62
CA ALA A 253 -23.99 -2.53 18.44
C ALA A 253 -23.68 -1.05 18.71
N VAL A 254 -22.84 -0.46 17.87
CA VAL A 254 -22.54 0.97 17.91
C VAL A 254 -23.43 1.68 16.90
N GLN A 255 -24.00 2.81 17.30
CA GLN A 255 -24.78 3.66 16.41
C GLN A 255 -23.94 4.05 15.18
N PRO A 256 -24.44 3.80 13.96
CA PRO A 256 -23.78 4.24 12.74
C PRO A 256 -23.51 5.74 12.72
N LEU A 257 -22.38 6.14 12.12
CA LEU A 257 -22.09 7.54 11.85
C LEU A 257 -22.35 7.84 10.38
N LYS A 258 -23.02 8.97 10.13
CA LYS A 258 -23.28 9.44 8.78
C LYS A 258 -22.00 9.99 8.16
N THR A 259 -21.82 9.69 6.88
CA THR A 259 -20.74 10.23 6.05
C THR A 259 -21.04 11.69 5.71
N PRO A 260 -20.05 12.61 5.80
CA PRO A 260 -20.22 13.97 5.32
C PRO A 260 -20.58 13.99 3.82
N HIS A 261 -21.49 14.88 3.43
CA HIS A 261 -21.84 15.02 2.01
C HIS A 261 -20.63 15.49 1.19
N SER A 262 -20.35 14.77 0.09
CA SER A 262 -19.47 15.26 -0.97
C SER A 262 -20.23 16.29 -1.80
N ASN A 263 -19.63 17.48 -2.00
CA ASN A 263 -20.25 18.62 -2.70
C ASN A 263 -20.30 18.47 -4.23
N GLU A 264 -20.04 17.29 -4.79
CA GLU A 264 -19.85 17.07 -6.24
C GLU A 264 -18.85 18.05 -6.88
N GLU A 265 -17.89 18.53 -6.09
CA GLU A 265 -16.92 19.53 -6.51
C GLU A 265 -16.02 19.00 -7.64
N ILE A 266 -15.72 19.88 -8.59
CA ILE A 266 -14.98 19.57 -9.81
C ILE A 266 -13.60 20.24 -9.79
N ASP A 267 -13.47 21.37 -9.07
CA ASP A 267 -12.23 22.10 -8.91
C ASP A 267 -11.19 21.27 -8.13
N PRO A 268 -10.05 20.88 -8.76
CA PRO A 268 -9.01 20.08 -8.11
C PRO A 268 -8.48 20.68 -6.81
N TRP A 269 -8.37 22.01 -6.72
CA TRP A 269 -7.81 22.68 -5.54
C TRP A 269 -8.78 22.65 -4.35
N ARG A 270 -10.09 22.74 -4.62
CA ARG A 270 -11.12 22.59 -3.59
C ARG A 270 -11.25 21.14 -3.14
N ILE A 271 -11.25 20.18 -4.06
CA ILE A 271 -11.20 18.75 -3.72
C ILE A 271 -9.97 18.46 -2.85
N HIS A 272 -8.81 19.02 -3.19
CA HIS A 272 -7.60 18.88 -2.38
C HIS A 272 -7.78 19.41 -0.95
N ALA A 273 -8.33 20.62 -0.79
CA ALA A 273 -8.58 21.22 0.52
C ALA A 273 -9.56 20.38 1.36
N GLU A 274 -10.66 19.90 0.75
CA GLU A 274 -11.63 19.02 1.41
C GLU A 274 -10.98 17.70 1.84
N LEU A 275 -10.20 17.07 0.97
CA LEU A 275 -9.47 15.82 1.29
C LEU A 275 -8.49 16.00 2.46
N LYS A 276 -7.75 17.12 2.51
CA LYS A 276 -6.86 17.44 3.64
C LYS A 276 -7.63 17.62 4.94
N GLN A 277 -8.79 18.29 4.90
CA GLN A 277 -9.65 18.48 6.06
C GLN A 277 -10.18 17.15 6.60
N HIS A 278 -10.70 16.28 5.71
CA HIS A 278 -11.18 14.95 6.11
C HIS A 278 -10.06 14.06 6.65
N LEU A 279 -8.86 14.14 6.06
CA LEU A 279 -7.70 13.42 6.54
C LEU A 279 -7.25 13.88 7.94
N GLU A 280 -7.27 15.18 8.22
CA GLU A 280 -6.90 15.69 9.54
C GLU A 280 -7.84 15.12 10.62
N LYS A 281 -9.14 15.07 10.34
CA LYS A 281 -10.11 14.40 11.22
C LYS A 281 -9.78 12.92 11.36
N ARG A 282 -9.53 12.22 10.26
CA ARG A 282 -9.21 10.78 10.23
C ARG A 282 -7.95 10.45 11.04
N THR A 283 -6.95 11.32 10.98
CA THR A 283 -5.67 11.14 11.69
C THR A 283 -5.86 11.15 13.21
N ARG A 284 -6.78 11.98 13.74
CA ARG A 284 -7.11 12.00 15.16
C ARG A 284 -7.62 10.63 15.65
N TRP A 285 -8.46 9.98 14.84
CA TRP A 285 -8.95 8.63 15.12
C TRP A 285 -7.85 7.58 15.05
N ASP A 286 -6.91 7.71 14.11
CA ASP A 286 -5.81 6.75 13.92
C ASP A 286 -4.90 6.65 15.15
N GLU A 287 -4.66 7.75 15.88
CA GLU A 287 -3.87 7.74 17.12
C GLU A 287 -4.54 6.88 18.20
N VAL A 288 -5.84 7.09 18.45
CA VAL A 288 -6.60 6.30 19.43
C VAL A 288 -6.73 4.85 18.97
N PHE A 289 -6.93 4.63 17.67
CA PHE A 289 -7.01 3.29 17.09
C PHE A 289 -5.75 2.47 17.35
N GLY A 290 -4.57 3.04 17.06
CA GLY A 290 -3.29 2.35 17.24
C GLY A 290 -3.10 1.85 18.67
N HIS A 291 -3.43 2.69 19.65
CA HIS A 291 -3.35 2.37 21.08
C HIS A 291 -4.32 1.25 21.47
N VAL A 292 -5.62 1.44 21.21
CA VAL A 292 -6.66 0.48 21.60
C VAL A 292 -6.47 -0.87 20.88
N ALA A 293 -6.13 -0.86 19.59
CA ALA A 293 -5.86 -2.09 18.83
C ALA A 293 -4.62 -2.82 19.36
N THR A 294 -3.59 -2.09 19.81
CA THR A 294 -2.40 -2.68 20.43
C THR A 294 -2.76 -3.42 21.71
N LEU A 295 -3.53 -2.78 22.60
CA LEU A 295 -4.00 -3.40 23.83
C LEU A 295 -4.87 -4.61 23.54
N PHE A 296 -5.81 -4.50 22.59
CA PHE A 296 -6.74 -5.57 22.21
C PHE A 296 -5.98 -6.79 21.69
N LYS A 297 -4.95 -6.55 20.86
CA LYS A 297 -4.10 -7.61 20.33
C LYS A 297 -3.26 -8.27 21.44
N GLN A 298 -2.74 -7.50 22.38
CA GLN A 298 -1.90 -8.01 23.47
C GLN A 298 -2.70 -8.82 24.50
N SER A 299 -3.94 -8.42 24.79
CA SER A 299 -4.79 -9.09 25.77
C SER A 299 -5.52 -10.33 25.22
N ARG A 300 -5.36 -10.66 23.93
CA ARG A 300 -6.11 -11.74 23.26
C ARG A 300 -7.63 -11.57 23.37
N ALA A 301 -8.10 -10.32 23.42
CA ALA A 301 -9.51 -10.00 23.66
C ALA A 301 -10.48 -10.67 22.66
N TRP A 302 -10.06 -10.95 21.42
CA TRP A 302 -10.91 -11.62 20.42
C TRP A 302 -11.34 -13.03 20.84
N GLU A 303 -10.55 -13.74 21.64
CA GLU A 303 -10.89 -15.10 22.11
C GLU A 303 -12.07 -15.06 23.08
N HIS A 304 -12.07 -14.08 23.98
CA HIS A 304 -13.18 -13.83 24.89
C HIS A 304 -14.47 -13.38 24.19
N LEU A 305 -14.38 -12.97 22.92
CA LEU A 305 -15.53 -12.58 22.11
C LEU A 305 -15.95 -13.69 21.13
N GLY A 306 -15.30 -14.86 21.18
CA GLY A 306 -15.66 -16.00 20.33
C GLY A 306 -15.18 -15.86 18.88
N PHE A 307 -14.01 -15.26 18.63
CA PHE A 307 -13.39 -15.25 17.30
C PHE A 307 -12.23 -16.25 17.23
N ALA A 308 -12.17 -17.01 16.14
CA ALA A 308 -11.09 -17.96 15.86
C ALA A 308 -9.68 -17.35 15.88
N SER A 309 -9.54 -16.09 15.43
CA SER A 309 -8.27 -15.39 15.38
C SER A 309 -8.46 -13.87 15.42
N PHE A 310 -7.35 -13.15 15.62
CA PHE A 310 -7.37 -11.70 15.51
C PHE A 310 -7.75 -11.22 14.10
N GLY A 311 -7.26 -11.92 13.06
CA GLY A 311 -7.65 -11.61 11.68
C GLY A 311 -9.12 -11.81 11.41
N HIS A 312 -9.70 -12.90 11.93
CA HIS A 312 -11.15 -13.13 11.87
C HIS A 312 -11.93 -11.98 12.51
N TYR A 313 -11.49 -11.50 13.67
CA TYR A 313 -12.08 -10.31 14.31
C TYR A 313 -11.93 -9.04 13.46
N CYS A 314 -10.74 -8.79 12.88
CA CYS A 314 -10.51 -7.61 12.06
C CYS A 314 -11.41 -7.58 10.81
N GLU A 315 -11.55 -8.72 10.14
CA GLU A 315 -12.37 -8.85 8.93
C GLU A 315 -13.86 -8.65 9.25
N GLU A 316 -14.37 -9.38 10.25
CA GLU A 316 -15.79 -9.40 10.57
C GLU A 316 -16.26 -8.13 11.30
N GLN A 317 -15.47 -7.66 12.27
CA GLN A 317 -15.89 -6.58 13.17
C GLN A 317 -15.27 -5.24 12.84
N LEU A 318 -14.11 -5.17 12.21
CA LEU A 318 -13.50 -3.89 11.85
C LEU A 318 -13.66 -3.55 10.36
N GLY A 319 -14.01 -4.53 9.53
CA GLY A 319 -14.06 -4.37 8.07
C GLY A 319 -12.67 -4.09 7.47
N MET A 320 -11.60 -4.54 8.12
CA MET A 320 -10.21 -4.31 7.74
C MET A 320 -9.44 -5.61 7.67
N ALA A 321 -8.56 -5.77 6.68
CA ALA A 321 -7.63 -6.88 6.65
C ALA A 321 -6.70 -6.87 7.88
N GLU A 322 -6.36 -8.04 8.43
CA GLU A 322 -5.46 -8.17 9.59
C GLU A 322 -4.16 -7.40 9.38
N ARG A 323 -3.58 -7.50 8.18
CA ARG A 323 -2.34 -6.82 7.79
C ARG A 323 -2.45 -5.31 7.95
N THR A 324 -3.59 -4.70 7.63
CA THR A 324 -3.83 -3.25 7.78
C THR A 324 -3.83 -2.84 9.25
N VAL A 325 -4.49 -3.63 10.12
CA VAL A 325 -4.53 -3.36 11.55
C VAL A 325 -3.15 -3.59 12.19
N MET A 326 -2.46 -4.67 11.81
CA MET A 326 -1.12 -4.98 12.28
C MET A 326 -0.09 -3.92 11.90
N GLN A 327 -0.22 -3.29 10.73
CA GLN A 327 0.63 -2.15 10.35
C GLN A 327 0.47 -0.96 11.29
N ARG A 328 -0.74 -0.70 11.78
CA ARG A 328 -1.04 0.38 12.74
C ARG A 328 -0.51 0.04 14.13
N ILE A 329 -0.73 -1.19 14.59
CA ILE A 329 -0.15 -1.70 15.85
C ILE A 329 1.38 -1.63 15.83
N ALA A 330 2.01 -2.04 14.72
CA ALA A 330 3.45 -1.99 14.57
C ALA A 330 3.99 -0.56 14.64
N LEU A 331 3.32 0.40 13.99
CA LEU A 331 3.68 1.80 14.10
C LEU A 331 3.52 2.30 15.54
N GLU A 332 2.40 2.04 16.21
CA GLU A 332 2.18 2.50 17.60
C GLU A 332 3.25 1.97 18.57
N ARG A 333 3.64 0.71 18.40
CA ARG A 333 4.76 0.11 19.15
C ARG A 333 6.08 0.81 18.85
N SER A 334 6.35 1.12 17.59
CA SER A 334 7.55 1.86 17.19
C SER A 334 7.55 3.29 17.73
N LEU A 335 6.42 4.01 17.70
CA LEU A 335 6.28 5.36 18.26
C LEU A 335 6.47 5.36 19.79
N SER A 336 6.05 4.30 20.47
CA SER A 336 6.30 4.12 21.91
C SER A 336 7.77 3.87 22.21
N ARG A 337 8.47 3.14 21.34
CA ARG A 337 9.92 2.85 21.46
C ARG A 337 10.79 4.04 21.02
N ILE A 338 10.30 4.89 20.12
CA ILE A 338 11.05 5.97 19.47
C ILE A 338 10.32 7.30 19.69
N PRO A 339 10.49 7.96 20.85
CA PRO A 339 9.78 9.20 21.19
C PRO A 339 10.00 10.35 20.20
N LEU A 340 11.21 10.46 19.61
CA LEU A 340 11.53 11.47 18.60
C LEU A 340 10.63 11.34 17.36
N LEU A 341 10.34 10.11 16.94
CA LEU A 341 9.46 9.85 15.79
C LEU A 341 8.01 10.23 16.11
N ARG A 342 7.54 9.96 17.34
CA ARG A 342 6.22 10.40 17.82
C ARG A 342 6.12 11.92 17.85
N ARG A 343 7.16 12.60 18.32
CA ARG A 343 7.24 14.07 18.34
C ARG A 343 7.15 14.64 16.93
N ALA A 344 7.96 14.13 15.99
CA ALA A 344 7.96 14.60 14.60
C ALA A 344 6.59 14.42 13.92
N LEU A 345 5.88 13.31 14.21
CA LEU A 345 4.53 13.09 13.69
C LEU A 345 3.51 14.07 14.29
N ARG A 346 3.53 14.29 15.61
CA ARG A 346 2.64 15.23 16.30
C ARG A 346 2.85 16.68 15.88
N GLU A 347 4.10 17.08 15.67
CA GLU A 347 4.48 18.41 15.16
C GLU A 347 4.23 18.55 13.65
N LYS A 348 3.68 17.52 12.99
CA LYS A 348 3.40 17.49 11.54
C LYS A 348 4.63 17.73 10.66
N ARG A 349 5.84 17.51 11.20
CA ARG A 349 7.11 17.58 10.44
C ARG A 349 7.23 16.47 9.41
N ILE A 350 6.64 15.31 9.68
CA ILE A 350 6.59 14.16 8.77
C ILE A 350 5.17 13.60 8.68
N SER A 351 4.83 13.01 7.53
CA SER A 351 3.55 12.33 7.33
C SER A 351 3.54 10.92 7.95
N TYR A 352 2.34 10.36 8.11
CA TYR A 352 2.14 8.99 8.59
C TYR A 352 2.95 7.95 7.79
N GLU A 353 2.93 8.02 6.46
CA GLU A 353 3.66 7.08 5.61
C GLU A 353 5.19 7.23 5.76
N LYS A 354 5.70 8.46 5.92
CA LYS A 354 7.13 8.69 6.22
C LYS A 354 7.52 8.09 7.57
N ALA A 355 6.69 8.30 8.60
CA ALA A 355 6.93 7.72 9.92
C ALA A 355 6.96 6.18 9.86
N ARG A 356 6.09 5.55 9.07
CA ARG A 356 6.11 4.09 8.85
C ARG A 356 7.36 3.59 8.15
N ILE A 357 7.83 4.31 7.13
CA ILE A 357 9.06 3.97 6.41
C ILE A 357 10.23 4.04 7.40
N ILE A 358 10.38 5.13 8.16
CA ILE A 358 11.45 5.28 9.16
C ILE A 358 11.35 4.21 10.25
N ALA A 359 10.17 3.99 10.83
CA ALA A 359 9.94 3.02 11.90
C ALA A 359 10.31 1.58 11.53
N ARG A 360 10.29 1.25 10.23
CA ARG A 360 10.65 -0.08 9.73
C ARG A 360 12.16 -0.25 9.53
N HIS A 361 12.84 0.81 9.11
CA HIS A 361 14.19 0.72 8.52
C HIS A 361 15.28 1.45 9.32
N ALA A 362 14.93 2.26 10.32
CA ALA A 362 15.88 2.99 11.16
C ALA A 362 15.79 2.56 12.64
N GLN A 363 16.94 2.49 13.31
CA GLN A 363 17.04 2.15 14.73
C GLN A 363 18.08 3.04 15.45
N GLY A 364 17.91 3.26 16.76
CA GLY A 364 18.91 4.00 17.55
C GLY A 364 19.13 5.45 17.08
N GLU A 365 20.39 5.88 17.03
CA GLU A 365 20.78 7.28 16.80
C GLU A 365 20.55 7.76 15.36
N GLU A 366 20.53 6.87 14.36
CA GLU A 366 20.30 7.26 12.96
C GLU A 366 18.87 7.76 12.69
N VAL A 367 17.91 7.47 13.58
CA VAL A 367 16.52 7.88 13.43
C VAL A 367 16.41 9.40 13.25
N GLN A 368 17.19 10.17 14.01
CA GLN A 368 17.16 11.64 13.94
C GLN A 368 17.55 12.14 12.55
N GLY A 369 18.66 11.64 12.00
CA GLY A 369 19.11 12.00 10.65
C GLY A 369 18.13 11.59 9.56
N TRP A 370 17.39 10.49 9.74
CA TRP A 370 16.32 10.09 8.82
C TRP A 370 15.07 10.96 8.93
N ILE A 371 14.72 11.47 10.12
CA ILE A 371 13.64 12.44 10.29
C ILE A 371 13.96 13.73 9.54
N GLU A 372 15.17 14.27 9.72
CA GLU A 372 15.63 15.50 9.07
C GLU A 372 15.62 15.37 7.54
N LYS A 373 16.09 14.25 7.01
CA LYS A 373 15.97 13.93 5.57
C LYS A 373 14.50 13.82 5.14
N ALA A 374 13.66 13.16 5.93
CA ALA A 374 12.26 12.95 5.59
C ALA A 374 11.43 14.25 5.53
N GLU A 375 11.83 15.32 6.20
CA GLU A 375 11.16 16.63 6.09
C GLU A 375 11.24 17.21 4.69
N THR A 376 12.40 17.06 4.03
CA THR A 376 12.65 17.66 2.71
C THR A 376 12.45 16.67 1.56
N MET A 377 12.48 15.36 1.84
CA MET A 377 12.27 14.31 0.84
C MET A 377 10.79 14.01 0.60
N THR A 378 10.45 13.58 -0.61
CA THR A 378 9.14 12.97 -0.90
C THR A 378 9.06 11.56 -0.30
N CYS A 379 7.85 11.03 -0.07
CA CYS A 379 7.66 9.67 0.44
C CYS A 379 8.31 8.63 -0.49
N VAL A 380 8.21 8.81 -1.81
CA VAL A 380 8.89 7.94 -2.79
C VAL A 380 10.42 8.02 -2.66
N ALA A 381 10.98 9.22 -2.55
CA ALA A 381 12.43 9.38 -2.41
C ALA A 381 12.95 8.79 -1.09
N LEU A 382 12.26 9.03 0.03
CA LEU A 382 12.61 8.46 1.33
C LEU A 382 12.56 6.93 1.28
N ARG A 383 11.51 6.34 0.70
CA ARG A 383 11.38 4.88 0.55
C ARG A 383 12.57 4.31 -0.23
N ARG A 384 12.92 4.93 -1.35
CA ARG A 384 14.08 4.51 -2.17
C ARG A 384 15.38 4.60 -1.40
N ALA A 385 15.65 5.73 -0.73
CA ALA A 385 16.89 5.90 0.04
C ALA A 385 17.04 4.89 1.18
N MET A 386 15.94 4.52 1.86
CA MET A 386 15.98 3.49 2.90
C MET A 386 16.09 2.08 2.31
N GLN A 387 15.48 1.81 1.14
CA GLN A 387 15.68 0.56 0.41
C GLN A 387 17.13 0.40 -0.04
N ASP A 388 17.74 1.44 -0.62
CA ASP A 388 19.14 1.44 -1.03
C ASP A 388 20.07 1.17 0.18
N LYS A 389 19.73 1.69 1.38
CA LYS A 389 20.45 1.38 2.63
C LYS A 389 20.28 -0.08 3.04
N ASP A 390 19.06 -0.60 3.07
CA ASP A 390 18.78 -1.98 3.43
C ASP A 390 19.48 -2.95 2.48
N GLU A 391 19.46 -2.67 1.19
CA GLU A 391 20.17 -3.42 0.15
C GLU A 391 21.68 -3.40 0.40
N ALA A 392 22.27 -2.24 0.68
CA ALA A 392 23.69 -2.16 1.02
C ALA A 392 24.05 -2.98 2.29
N GLN A 393 23.18 -2.98 3.30
CA GLN A 393 23.37 -3.78 4.52
C GLN A 393 23.24 -5.29 4.24
N MET A 394 22.29 -5.70 3.39
CA MET A 394 22.13 -7.08 2.96
C MET A 394 23.35 -7.56 2.16
N CYS A 395 23.85 -6.75 1.23
CA CYS A 395 25.05 -7.06 0.47
C CYS A 395 26.28 -7.23 1.39
N ALA A 396 26.42 -6.35 2.39
CA ALA A 396 27.51 -6.47 3.38
C ALA A 396 27.43 -7.76 4.24
N ARG A 397 26.24 -8.37 4.37
CA ARG A 397 26.02 -9.62 5.12
C ARG A 397 26.04 -10.88 4.24
N GLY A 398 26.16 -10.75 2.92
CA GLY A 398 26.12 -11.88 1.99
C GLY A 398 24.74 -12.55 1.90
N THR A 399 23.65 -11.80 2.11
CA THR A 399 22.29 -12.35 2.10
C THR A 399 21.44 -11.71 1.01
N PHE A 400 20.75 -12.53 0.22
CA PHE A 400 19.72 -12.10 -0.73
C PHE A 400 18.32 -12.36 -0.17
N SER A 401 17.45 -11.35 -0.17
CA SER A 401 16.06 -11.51 0.24
C SER A 401 15.07 -10.92 -0.79
N ALA A 402 13.96 -11.61 -1.03
CA ALA A 402 12.86 -11.16 -1.88
C ALA A 402 11.50 -11.69 -1.40
N TRP A 403 10.59 -10.77 -1.08
CA TRP A 403 9.18 -11.09 -0.84
C TRP A 403 8.45 -11.32 -2.17
N MET A 404 7.68 -12.38 -2.24
CA MET A 404 6.90 -12.76 -3.42
C MET A 404 5.59 -13.43 -3.03
N THR A 405 4.64 -13.49 -3.97
CA THR A 405 3.42 -14.26 -3.75
C THR A 405 3.67 -15.76 -3.91
N VAL A 406 2.77 -16.59 -3.39
CA VAL A 406 2.91 -18.06 -3.46
C VAL A 406 2.98 -18.55 -4.90
N SER A 407 2.18 -18.01 -5.83
CA SER A 407 2.26 -18.39 -7.25
C SER A 407 3.65 -18.13 -7.83
N VAL A 408 4.22 -16.95 -7.61
CA VAL A 408 5.58 -16.63 -8.08
C VAL A 408 6.63 -17.52 -7.39
N ALA A 409 6.45 -17.83 -6.10
CA ALA A 409 7.34 -18.73 -5.39
C ALA A 409 7.37 -20.13 -6.02
N GLU A 410 6.22 -20.64 -6.48
CA GLU A 410 6.14 -21.92 -7.18
C GLU A 410 6.85 -21.89 -8.53
N VAL A 411 6.73 -20.80 -9.29
CA VAL A 411 7.51 -20.60 -10.53
C VAL A 411 9.01 -20.60 -10.22
N VAL A 412 9.45 -19.87 -9.19
CA VAL A 412 10.87 -19.81 -8.80
C VAL A 412 11.39 -21.18 -8.36
N LYS A 413 10.63 -21.94 -7.57
CA LYS A 413 11.01 -23.30 -7.16
C LYS A 413 11.12 -24.27 -8.33
N ALA A 414 10.17 -24.25 -9.26
CA ALA A 414 10.26 -25.05 -10.46
C ALA A 414 11.52 -24.72 -11.27
N ALA A 415 11.90 -23.45 -11.32
CA ALA A 415 13.14 -23.02 -11.95
C ALA A 415 14.40 -23.49 -11.17
N PHE A 416 14.36 -23.54 -9.83
CA PHE A 416 15.45 -24.13 -9.02
C PHE A 416 15.61 -25.63 -9.28
N ARG A 417 14.50 -26.37 -9.41
CA ARG A 417 14.54 -27.80 -9.79
C ARG A 417 15.16 -27.98 -11.17
N ALA A 418 14.77 -27.16 -12.15
CA ALA A 418 15.37 -27.15 -13.48
C ALA A 418 16.87 -26.84 -13.42
N ALA A 419 17.29 -25.85 -12.64
CA ALA A 419 18.69 -25.46 -12.49
C ALA A 419 19.55 -26.58 -11.88
N ARG A 420 19.06 -27.24 -10.82
CA ARG A 420 19.71 -28.40 -10.21
C ARG A 420 19.83 -29.58 -11.18
N ALA A 421 18.78 -29.84 -11.95
CA ALA A 421 18.78 -30.89 -12.96
C ALA A 421 19.81 -30.61 -14.07
N ALA A 422 19.84 -29.37 -14.59
CA ALA A 422 20.80 -28.93 -15.60
C ALA A 422 22.25 -29.02 -15.09
N ALA A 423 22.50 -28.63 -13.83
CA ALA A 423 23.83 -28.69 -13.21
C ALA A 423 24.28 -30.11 -12.83
N LYS A 424 23.36 -31.09 -12.81
CA LYS A 424 23.60 -32.49 -12.39
C LYS A 424 24.26 -32.62 -11.01
N ARG A 425 24.09 -31.61 -10.15
CA ARG A 425 24.58 -31.58 -8.77
C ARG A 425 23.62 -30.78 -7.90
N TRP A 426 23.74 -30.93 -6.59
CA TRP A 426 23.00 -30.08 -5.66
C TRP A 426 23.49 -28.64 -5.75
N LEU A 427 22.55 -27.71 -5.88
CA LEU A 427 22.74 -26.27 -5.80
C LEU A 427 21.93 -25.74 -4.60
N SER A 428 22.57 -24.92 -3.79
CA SER A 428 21.89 -24.07 -2.80
C SER A 428 20.92 -23.10 -3.47
N ALA A 429 20.00 -22.49 -2.71
CA ALA A 429 19.08 -21.47 -3.24
C ALA A 429 19.83 -20.27 -3.83
N GLY A 430 20.95 -19.87 -3.21
CA GLY A 430 21.82 -18.81 -3.71
C GLY A 430 22.46 -19.17 -5.06
N GLU A 431 23.04 -20.37 -5.17
CA GLU A 431 23.59 -20.87 -6.44
C GLU A 431 22.51 -21.01 -7.53
N CYS A 432 21.30 -21.43 -7.18
CA CYS A 432 20.19 -21.48 -8.14
C CYS A 432 19.84 -20.08 -8.64
N LEU A 433 19.74 -19.08 -7.75
CA LEU A 433 19.49 -17.69 -8.15
C LEU A 433 20.56 -17.17 -9.09
N VAL A 434 21.83 -17.48 -8.82
CA VAL A 434 22.95 -17.10 -9.68
C VAL A 434 22.82 -17.76 -11.05
N ALA A 435 22.54 -19.06 -11.11
CA ALA A 435 22.36 -19.77 -12.39
C ALA A 435 21.20 -19.19 -13.21
N LEU A 436 20.07 -18.86 -12.56
CA LEU A 436 18.94 -18.18 -13.22
C LEU A 436 19.34 -16.80 -13.76
N ALA A 437 20.05 -16.01 -12.96
CA ALA A 437 20.51 -14.69 -13.36
C ALA A 437 21.52 -14.75 -14.51
N GLU A 438 22.48 -15.68 -14.46
CA GLU A 438 23.49 -15.90 -15.50
C GLU A 438 22.84 -16.28 -16.83
N HIS A 439 21.91 -17.26 -16.81
CA HIS A 439 21.16 -17.65 -18.01
C HIS A 439 20.36 -16.48 -18.59
N PHE A 440 19.69 -15.71 -17.73
CA PHE A 440 18.93 -14.53 -18.15
C PHE A 440 19.85 -13.47 -18.77
N ILE A 441 21.00 -13.21 -18.14
CA ILE A 441 22.03 -12.30 -18.64
C ILE A 441 22.54 -12.78 -20.00
N GLU A 442 22.92 -14.05 -20.13
CA GLU A 442 23.47 -14.62 -21.37
C GLU A 442 22.47 -14.48 -22.53
N THR A 443 21.21 -14.85 -22.27
CA THR A 443 20.13 -14.78 -23.25
C THR A 443 19.88 -13.35 -23.72
N TRP A 444 19.72 -12.42 -22.78
CA TRP A 444 19.23 -11.08 -23.09
C TRP A 444 20.32 -10.04 -23.33
N ARG A 445 21.56 -10.21 -22.85
CA ARG A 445 22.63 -9.19 -22.93
C ARG A 445 22.91 -8.76 -24.37
N ALA A 446 22.96 -9.72 -25.31
CA ALA A 446 23.22 -9.42 -26.71
C ALA A 446 22.03 -8.73 -27.38
N GLN A 447 20.80 -9.17 -27.10
CA GLN A 447 19.56 -8.60 -27.64
C GLN A 447 19.28 -7.20 -27.06
N LEU A 448 19.74 -6.96 -25.84
CA LEU A 448 19.71 -5.67 -25.17
C LEU A 448 20.95 -4.81 -25.48
N LYS A 449 21.86 -5.22 -26.39
CA LYS A 449 22.88 -4.32 -26.94
C LYS A 449 22.20 -3.21 -27.72
N GLN A 450 21.92 -2.17 -26.99
CA GLN A 450 21.11 -1.05 -27.40
C GLN A 450 22.02 0.11 -27.77
N ALA A 451 21.76 0.78 -28.90
CA ALA A 451 22.50 1.99 -29.28
C ALA A 451 22.56 2.97 -28.10
N ASN A 452 23.75 3.44 -27.75
CA ASN A 452 24.00 4.33 -26.62
C ASN A 452 23.55 5.77 -26.94
N THR A 453 22.24 5.95 -27.09
CA THR A 453 21.66 7.26 -27.43
C THR A 453 21.71 8.20 -26.23
N LEU A 454 21.77 9.51 -26.52
CA LEU A 454 21.69 10.55 -25.49
C LEU A 454 20.50 10.36 -24.54
N GLN A 455 19.32 10.06 -25.09
CA GLN A 455 18.12 9.79 -24.28
C GLN A 455 18.30 8.60 -23.33
N ARG A 456 18.99 7.54 -23.75
CA ARG A 456 19.28 6.39 -22.89
C ARG A 456 20.27 6.73 -21.80
N ARG A 457 21.35 7.47 -22.10
CA ARG A 457 22.32 7.92 -21.09
C ARG A 457 21.64 8.75 -20.00
N VAL A 458 20.78 9.68 -20.40
CA VAL A 458 20.00 10.50 -19.46
C VAL A 458 19.06 9.64 -18.62
N ARG A 459 18.31 8.70 -19.22
CA ARG A 459 17.46 7.77 -18.46
C ARG A 459 18.24 6.86 -17.53
N ALA A 460 19.40 6.37 -17.94
CA ALA A 460 20.25 5.53 -17.10
C ALA A 460 20.80 6.32 -15.89
N ARG A 461 21.27 7.56 -16.11
CA ARG A 461 21.67 8.49 -15.03
C ARG A 461 20.55 8.66 -14.01
N ASP A 462 19.33 8.83 -14.51
CA ASP A 462 18.13 9.09 -13.71
C ASP A 462 17.48 7.79 -13.16
N LYS A 463 18.21 6.67 -13.16
CA LYS A 463 17.75 5.33 -12.74
C LYS A 463 16.43 4.89 -13.40
N HIS A 464 16.15 5.39 -14.60
CA HIS A 464 14.93 5.17 -15.39
C HIS A 464 13.62 5.62 -14.72
N PHE A 465 13.69 6.53 -13.75
CA PHE A 465 12.51 7.09 -13.09
C PHE A 465 12.22 8.52 -13.53
N CYS A 466 10.94 8.90 -13.49
CA CYS A 466 10.54 10.29 -13.66
C CYS A 466 11.18 11.16 -12.58
N GLN A 467 11.80 12.27 -13.00
CA GLN A 467 12.49 13.20 -12.10
C GLN A 467 11.56 14.24 -11.47
N VAL A 468 10.26 14.25 -11.80
CA VAL A 468 9.29 15.09 -11.07
C VAL A 468 9.20 14.60 -9.62
N PRO A 469 9.41 15.47 -8.62
CA PRO A 469 9.25 15.14 -7.21
C PRO A 469 7.94 14.40 -6.91
N GLY A 470 8.02 13.27 -6.20
CA GLY A 470 6.86 12.49 -5.76
C GLY A 470 6.28 11.54 -6.82
N CYS A 471 6.80 11.56 -8.06
CA CYS A 471 6.36 10.65 -9.11
C CYS A 471 6.95 9.25 -8.92
N SER A 472 6.10 8.23 -8.94
CA SER A 472 6.53 6.83 -8.87
C SER A 472 6.75 6.17 -10.23
N ARG A 473 6.44 6.84 -11.34
CA ARG A 473 6.43 6.25 -12.68
C ARG A 473 7.83 6.13 -13.29
N ALA A 474 7.99 5.11 -14.14
CA ALA A 474 9.14 4.99 -15.03
C ALA A 474 9.19 6.18 -16.02
N ALA A 475 10.41 6.63 -16.33
CA ALA A 475 10.64 7.60 -17.37
C ALA A 475 10.69 6.94 -18.74
N VAL A 476 10.09 7.61 -19.72
CA VAL A 476 10.07 7.18 -21.12
C VAL A 476 10.66 8.24 -22.06
N HIS A 477 10.77 9.49 -21.62
CA HIS A 477 11.33 10.59 -22.42
C HIS A 477 12.51 11.25 -21.71
N ALA A 478 13.50 11.70 -22.47
CA ALA A 478 14.44 12.72 -22.02
C ALA A 478 13.95 14.07 -22.53
N HIS A 479 13.79 15.03 -21.62
CA HIS A 479 13.21 16.34 -21.87
C HIS A 479 14.26 17.44 -21.65
N HIS A 480 14.33 18.39 -22.58
CA HIS A 480 15.20 19.56 -22.48
C HIS A 480 14.65 20.57 -21.48
N ILE A 481 15.41 20.87 -20.41
CA ILE A 481 15.06 21.89 -19.40
C ILE A 481 14.92 23.26 -20.08
N LYS A 482 15.95 23.68 -20.81
CA LYS A 482 15.89 24.81 -21.74
C LYS A 482 15.48 24.27 -23.11
N PRO A 483 14.32 24.67 -23.67
CA PRO A 483 13.87 24.16 -24.96
C PRO A 483 14.88 24.44 -26.09
N ARG A 484 14.99 23.52 -27.05
CA ARG A 484 15.83 23.71 -28.25
C ARG A 484 15.46 24.97 -29.04
N SER A 485 14.16 25.29 -29.11
CA SER A 485 13.66 26.52 -29.75
C SER A 485 14.15 27.82 -29.10
N GLN A 486 14.67 27.74 -27.87
CA GLN A 486 15.25 28.86 -27.13
C GLN A 486 16.78 28.73 -27.01
N GLY A 487 17.41 27.86 -27.82
CA GLY A 487 18.85 27.61 -27.79
C GLY A 487 19.30 26.77 -26.60
N GLY A 488 18.52 25.75 -26.21
CA GLY A 488 18.96 24.71 -25.28
C GLY A 488 19.85 23.67 -25.96
N SER A 489 20.94 23.26 -25.29
CA SER A 489 21.88 22.26 -25.79
C SER A 489 21.38 20.83 -25.58
N ASP A 490 22.05 19.88 -26.24
CA ASP A 490 21.89 18.44 -26.02
C ASP A 490 22.82 17.90 -24.92
N ASP A 491 23.42 18.79 -24.13
CA ASP A 491 24.26 18.39 -23.01
C ASP A 491 23.42 17.66 -21.96
N PRO A 492 23.94 16.60 -21.32
CA PRO A 492 23.22 15.86 -20.29
C PRO A 492 22.66 16.75 -19.17
N GLU A 493 23.35 17.83 -18.84
CA GLU A 493 22.95 18.83 -17.83
C GLU A 493 21.65 19.57 -18.19
N ASN A 494 21.34 19.72 -19.48
CA ASN A 494 20.09 20.33 -19.96
C ASN A 494 18.97 19.30 -20.15
N LEU A 495 19.17 18.04 -19.79
CA LEU A 495 18.23 16.95 -20.04
C LEU A 495 17.83 16.24 -18.77
N ILE A 496 16.54 15.93 -18.63
CA ILE A 496 15.98 15.16 -17.51
C ILE A 496 15.03 14.07 -17.98
N SER A 497 14.91 13.01 -17.21
CA SER A 497 14.02 11.89 -17.53
C SER A 497 12.61 12.10 -16.98
N LEU A 498 11.61 11.97 -17.84
CA LEU A 498 10.20 12.17 -17.50
C LEU A 498 9.32 11.02 -17.95
N CYS A 499 8.28 10.73 -17.16
CA CYS A 499 7.20 9.86 -17.61
C CYS A 499 6.35 10.56 -18.68
N ALA A 500 5.61 9.81 -19.49
CA ALA A 500 4.77 10.37 -20.55
C ALA A 500 3.75 11.39 -20.01
N ALA A 501 3.14 11.11 -18.85
CA ALA A 501 2.13 11.99 -18.27
C ALA A 501 2.69 13.36 -17.88
N HIS A 502 3.81 13.38 -17.14
CA HIS A 502 4.45 14.63 -16.73
C HIS A 502 5.10 15.36 -17.90
N HIS A 503 5.68 14.64 -18.85
CA HIS A 503 6.26 15.26 -20.04
C HIS A 503 5.18 16.00 -20.86
N LEU A 504 4.12 15.29 -21.25
CA LEU A 504 3.11 15.80 -22.18
C LEU A 504 2.11 16.74 -21.50
N PHE A 505 1.57 16.36 -20.35
CA PHE A 505 0.47 17.10 -19.71
C PHE A 505 0.94 18.03 -18.60
N GLY A 506 2.09 17.72 -17.98
CA GLY A 506 2.72 18.57 -16.98
C GLY A 506 3.46 19.73 -17.62
N ILE A 507 4.63 19.45 -18.22
CA ILE A 507 5.50 20.50 -18.78
C ILE A 507 4.90 21.09 -20.05
N HIS A 508 4.69 20.29 -21.10
CA HIS A 508 4.12 20.81 -22.35
C HIS A 508 2.67 21.26 -22.21
N GLY A 509 1.96 20.76 -21.19
CA GLY A 509 0.62 21.23 -20.84
C GLY A 509 0.59 22.54 -20.06
N GLY A 510 1.74 23.10 -19.67
CA GLY A 510 1.87 24.38 -18.97
C GLY A 510 1.46 24.35 -17.49
N ARG A 511 1.44 23.18 -16.86
CA ARG A 511 1.02 22.99 -15.45
C ARG A 511 2.17 23.00 -14.46
N MET A 512 3.38 22.74 -14.96
CA MET A 512 4.61 22.78 -14.18
C MET A 512 5.77 23.21 -15.07
N ARG A 513 6.82 23.72 -14.43
CA ARG A 513 8.06 24.12 -15.09
C ARG A 513 9.25 23.58 -14.29
N VAL A 514 10.32 23.28 -15.02
CA VAL A 514 11.62 22.94 -14.44
C VAL A 514 12.65 23.93 -14.96
N THR A 515 13.52 24.39 -14.08
CA THR A 515 14.68 25.24 -14.39
C THR A 515 15.92 24.72 -13.67
N GLY A 516 17.10 25.24 -14.04
CA GLY A 516 18.38 24.89 -13.43
C GLY A 516 19.17 23.84 -14.22
N THR A 517 19.99 23.05 -13.51
CA THR A 517 20.99 22.15 -14.10
C THR A 517 20.83 20.74 -13.54
N ALA A 518 20.63 19.76 -14.43
CA ALA A 518 20.50 18.36 -14.03
C ALA A 518 21.86 17.76 -13.61
N PRO A 519 21.90 16.76 -12.72
CA PRO A 519 20.74 16.17 -12.04
C PRO A 519 20.35 16.90 -10.74
N ASP A 520 21.26 17.64 -10.11
CA ASP A 520 21.11 18.00 -8.70
C ASP A 520 20.56 19.42 -8.44
N LYS A 521 20.68 20.34 -9.40
CA LYS A 521 20.32 21.76 -9.23
C LYS A 521 19.03 22.11 -9.98
N LEU A 522 18.01 21.24 -9.86
CA LEU A 522 16.71 21.43 -10.49
C LEU A 522 15.76 22.18 -9.56
N VAL A 523 15.07 23.19 -10.10
CA VAL A 523 13.99 23.90 -9.41
C VAL A 523 12.68 23.62 -10.14
N TRP A 524 11.69 23.13 -9.39
CA TRP A 524 10.37 22.81 -9.91
C TRP A 524 9.36 23.87 -9.47
N GLU A 525 8.64 24.42 -10.45
CA GLU A 525 7.48 25.29 -10.22
C GLU A 525 6.21 24.47 -10.49
N PHE A 526 5.36 24.34 -9.48
CA PHE A 526 4.10 23.58 -9.53
C PHE A 526 2.87 24.49 -9.47
N GLY A 527 1.71 23.95 -9.83
CA GLY A 527 0.44 24.66 -9.70
C GLY A 527 0.32 25.87 -10.64
N LEU A 528 1.07 25.85 -11.75
CA LEU A 528 0.93 26.85 -12.80
C LEU A 528 -0.49 26.71 -13.36
N ARG A 529 -1.38 27.63 -12.97
CA ARG A 529 -2.72 27.68 -13.53
C ARG A 529 -2.58 28.01 -15.00
N ARG A 530 -3.30 27.29 -15.86
CA ARG A 530 -3.66 27.89 -17.14
C ARG A 530 -4.38 29.19 -16.77
N SER A 531 -3.77 30.34 -17.04
CA SER A 531 -4.57 31.46 -17.46
C SER A 531 -5.36 30.93 -18.65
N TYR A 532 -6.65 30.65 -18.44
CA TYR A 532 -7.57 30.58 -19.56
C TYR A 532 -7.59 32.00 -20.13
N VAL A 533 -6.57 32.34 -20.90
CA VAL A 533 -6.70 33.38 -21.90
C VAL A 533 -7.65 32.74 -22.89
N ALA A 534 -8.93 33.05 -22.74
CA ALA A 534 -9.90 32.84 -23.79
C ALA A 534 -9.30 33.46 -25.06
N ALA A 535 -8.93 32.60 -26.00
CA ALA A 535 -8.66 32.95 -27.37
C ALA A 535 -9.85 32.45 -28.20
#